data_AF-A0A497LIE9-F1
#
_entry.id   AF-A0A497LIE9-F1
#
_cell.length_a   1.000
_cell.length_b   1.000
_cell.length_c   1.000
_cell.angle_alpha   90.00
_cell.angle_beta   90.00
_cell.angle_gamma   90.00
#
_symmetry.space_group_name_H-M   'P 1'
#
loop_
_entity.id
_entity.type
_entity.pdbx_description
1 polymer ?
#
loop_
_entity_poly.entity_id
_entity_poly.type
_entity_poly.pdbx_seq_one_letter_code
_entity_poly.pdbx_strand_id
1 'polypeptide(L)' 'MPKTIELDCPPGHPRPGDLIADVIKGTGLPLKEAKSRVFGCWCWDYSEVPDEQWEKIRPILKERIVSLYNRGLIRYGSW' A
#
# COMPACT_ATOMS: atom_id res chain seq x y z
N MET A 1 16.04 1.71 1.25
CA MET A 1 14.99 0.96 0.51
C MET A 1 13.97 1.97 0.03
N PRO A 2 13.34 1.79 -1.15
CA PRO A 2 12.28 2.70 -1.59
C PRO A 2 11.13 2.69 -0.57
N LYS A 3 10.63 3.87 -0.19
CA LYS A 3 9.49 4.02 0.73
C LYS A 3 8.21 4.05 -0.09
N THR A 4 7.91 2.95 -0.74
CA THR A 4 6.80 2.87 -1.69
C THR A 4 5.83 1.80 -1.24
N ILE A 5 4.54 2.05 -1.40
CA ILE A 5 3.52 1.01 -1.26
C ILE A 5 3.05 0.66 -2.65
N GLU A 6 3.02 -0.62 -2.98
CA GLU A 6 2.39 -1.12 -4.21
C GLU A 6 1.29 -2.10 -3.85
N LEU A 7 0.17 -2.01 -4.57
CA LEU A 7 -0.94 -2.94 -4.47
C LEU A 7 -1.39 -3.31 -5.88
N ASP A 8 -1.45 -4.61 -6.16
CA ASP A 8 -1.97 -5.15 -7.41
C ASP A 8 -3.24 -5.95 -7.18
N CYS A 9 -4.39 -5.42 -7.63
CA CYS A 9 -5.68 -6.10 -7.55
C CYS A 9 -5.97 -6.92 -8.81
N PRO A 10 -6.74 -8.02 -8.71
CA PRO A 10 -7.32 -8.66 -9.88
C PRO A 10 -8.24 -7.69 -10.65
N PRO A 11 -8.61 -8.02 -11.91
CA PRO A 11 -9.63 -7.26 -12.64
C PRO A 11 -10.94 -7.18 -11.87
N GLY A 12 -11.64 -6.04 -11.96
CA GLY A 12 -12.87 -5.78 -11.22
C GLY A 12 -12.63 -5.08 -9.88
N HIS A 13 -13.51 -5.34 -8.91
CA HIS A 13 -13.44 -4.76 -7.56
C HIS A 13 -12.96 -5.79 -6.53
N PRO A 14 -12.28 -5.34 -5.45
CA PRO A 14 -11.84 -3.96 -5.20
C PRO A 14 -10.68 -3.52 -6.10
N ARG A 15 -10.48 -2.21 -6.22
CA ARG A 15 -9.29 -1.59 -6.85
C ARG A 15 -8.29 -1.16 -5.77
N PRO A 16 -7.00 -0.96 -6.10
CA PRO A 16 -6.01 -0.54 -5.11
C PRO A 16 -6.37 0.74 -4.35
N GLY A 17 -7.00 1.70 -5.03
CA GLY A 17 -7.48 2.94 -4.42
C GLY A 17 -8.56 2.74 -3.36
N ASP A 18 -9.34 1.66 -3.46
CA ASP A 18 -10.36 1.31 -2.47
C ASP A 18 -9.73 0.75 -1.18
N LEU A 19 -8.48 0.27 -1.26
CA LEU A 19 -7.79 -0.44 -0.17
C LEU A 19 -6.75 0.43 0.55
N ILE A 20 -6.11 1.38 -0.15
CA ILE A 20 -4.95 2.11 0.37
C ILE A 20 -5.25 2.87 1.67
N ALA A 21 -6.45 3.45 1.80
CA ALA A 21 -6.84 4.19 3.00
C ALA A 21 -6.81 3.33 4.26
N ASP A 22 -7.28 2.07 4.17
CA ASP A 22 -7.24 1.12 5.27
C ASP A 22 -5.82 0.59 5.53
N VAL A 23 -5.03 0.37 4.46
CA VAL A 23 -3.63 -0.05 4.58
C VAL A 23 -2.82 0.97 5.39
N ILE A 24 -3.02 2.26 5.18
CA ILE A 24 -2.28 3.33 5.87
C ILE A 24 -2.97 3.87 7.14
N LYS A 25 -4.14 3.36 7.51
CA LYS A 25 -4.93 3.88 8.63
C LYS A 25 -4.15 3.85 9.95
N GLY A 26 -3.97 4.99 10.59
CA GLY A 26 -3.27 5.09 11.88
C GLY A 26 -1.75 4.92 11.82
N THR A 27 -1.14 4.90 10.63
CA THR A 27 0.34 4.91 10.48
C THR A 27 0.91 6.34 10.45
N GLY A 28 0.06 7.36 10.36
CA GLY A 28 0.48 8.75 10.18
C GLY A 28 0.92 9.10 8.76
N LEU A 29 0.84 8.15 7.80
CA LEU A 29 1.01 8.47 6.39
C LEU A 29 -0.20 9.25 5.86
N PRO A 30 0.02 10.32 5.06
CA PRO A 30 -1.08 11.03 4.42
C PRO A 30 -1.69 10.18 3.31
N LEU A 31 -3.02 10.22 3.17
CA LEU A 31 -3.67 9.70 1.98
C LEU A 31 -3.34 10.61 0.79
N LYS A 32 -2.83 10.02 -0.29
CA LYS A 32 -2.47 10.75 -1.50
C LYS A 32 -2.77 9.96 -2.77
N GLU A 33 -2.69 10.68 -3.88
CA GLU A 33 -2.81 10.11 -5.20
C GLU A 33 -1.68 9.12 -5.51
N ALA A 34 -2.01 8.05 -6.23
CA ALA A 34 -1.03 7.08 -6.69
C ALA A 34 -0.11 7.74 -7.72
N LYS A 35 1.21 7.55 -7.56
CA LYS A 35 2.23 8.01 -8.51
C LYS A 35 2.10 7.30 -9.86
N SER A 36 1.66 6.05 -9.85
CA SER A 36 1.38 5.29 -11.06
C SER A 36 0.15 4.38 -10.88
N ARG A 37 -0.56 4.13 -11.99
CA ARG A 37 -1.75 3.27 -12.05
C ARG A 37 -1.73 2.46 -13.34
N VAL A 38 -1.43 1.17 -13.27
CA VAL A 38 -1.28 0.31 -14.45
C VAL A 38 -2.01 -1.01 -14.24
N PHE A 39 -3.07 -1.27 -15.02
CA PHE A 39 -3.80 -2.56 -15.06
C PHE A 39 -4.16 -3.21 -13.70
N GLY A 40 -4.41 -2.43 -12.66
CA GLY A 40 -4.71 -2.94 -11.32
C GLY A 40 -3.55 -2.91 -10.35
N CYS A 41 -2.33 -2.62 -10.82
CA CYS A 41 -1.14 -2.34 -10.01
C CYS A 41 -0.94 -0.83 -9.85
N TRP A 42 -1.09 -0.35 -8.62
CA TRP A 42 -0.93 1.07 -8.28
C TRP A 42 0.22 1.23 -7.29
N CYS A 43 0.96 2.33 -7.42
CA CYS A 43 2.12 2.64 -6.57
C CYS A 43 1.95 4.01 -5.91
N TRP A 44 2.27 4.11 -4.63
CA TRP A 44 2.34 5.34 -3.84
C TRP A 44 3.77 5.54 -3.34
N ASP A 45 4.31 6.75 -3.49
CA ASP A 45 5.69 7.06 -3.18
C ASP A 45 5.79 7.94 -1.95
N TYR A 46 6.19 7.40 -0.80
CA TYR A 46 6.36 8.06 0.49
C TYR A 46 7.83 8.38 0.82
N SER A 47 8.66 8.63 -0.19
CA SER A 47 10.08 8.93 -0.01
C SER A 47 10.35 10.11 0.94
N GLU A 48 9.39 11.04 1.08
CA GLU A 48 9.44 12.20 1.97
C GLU A 48 9.30 11.86 3.46
N VAL A 49 8.82 10.66 3.80
CA VAL A 49 8.59 10.24 5.20
C VAL A 49 9.94 9.95 5.87
N PRO A 50 10.21 10.45 7.09
CA PRO A 50 11.45 10.17 7.80
C PRO A 50 11.70 8.66 7.98
N ASP A 51 12.95 8.23 7.85
CA ASP A 51 13.31 6.80 7.93
C ASP A 51 12.87 6.17 9.25
N GLU A 52 13.01 6.89 10.36
CA GLU A 52 12.58 6.42 11.68
C GLU A 52 11.05 6.15 11.74
N GLN A 53 10.26 7.02 11.12
CA GLN A 53 8.81 6.83 11.02
C GLN A 53 8.49 5.65 10.11
N TRP A 54 9.19 5.53 8.98
CA TRP A 54 9.00 4.43 8.04
C TRP A 54 9.25 3.07 8.71
N GLU A 55 10.39 2.91 9.37
CA GLU A 55 10.73 1.65 10.04
C GLU A 55 9.73 1.29 11.16
N LYS A 56 9.18 2.28 11.87
CA LYS A 56 8.12 2.06 12.87
C LYS A 56 6.83 1.51 12.26
N ILE A 57 6.45 1.93 11.05
CA ILE A 57 5.18 1.55 10.43
C ILE A 57 5.28 0.34 9.51
N ARG A 58 6.49 -0.03 9.03
CA ARG A 58 6.70 -1.18 8.14
C ARG A 58 6.07 -2.49 8.63
N PRO A 59 6.13 -2.86 9.92
CA PRO A 59 5.45 -4.06 10.41
C PRO A 59 3.93 -4.01 10.25
N ILE A 60 3.32 -2.83 10.42
CA ILE A 60 1.87 -2.61 10.27
C ILE A 60 1.49 -2.72 8.78
N LEU A 61 2.27 -2.12 7.89
CA LEU A 61 2.06 -2.23 6.44
C LEU A 61 2.18 -3.69 5.98
N LYS A 62 3.22 -4.39 6.44
CA LYS A 62 3.41 -5.83 6.20
C LYS A 62 2.19 -6.64 6.56
N GLU A 63 1.73 -6.53 7.80
CA GLU A 63 0.59 -7.30 8.31
C GLU A 63 -0.65 -7.09 7.46
N ARG A 64 -0.97 -5.83 7.14
CA ARG A 64 -2.17 -5.47 6.38
C ARG A 64 -2.10 -5.92 4.93
N ILE A 65 -0.97 -5.71 4.26
CA ILE A 65 -0.79 -6.10 2.86
C ILE A 65 -0.78 -7.63 2.73
N VAL A 66 -0.13 -8.35 3.64
CA VAL A 66 -0.19 -9.81 3.69
C VAL A 66 -1.62 -10.31 3.95
N SER A 67 -2.37 -9.64 4.82
CA SER A 67 -3.79 -9.97 5.06
C SER A 67 -4.65 -9.77 3.81
N LEU A 68 -4.45 -8.68 3.05
CA LEU A 68 -5.14 -8.45 1.78
C LEU A 68 -4.82 -9.55 0.76
N TYR A 69 -3.56 -9.97 0.68
CA TYR A 69 -3.11 -11.06 -0.20
C TYR A 69 -3.75 -12.39 0.20
N ASN A 70 -3.70 -12.75 1.48
CA ASN A 70 -4.28 -14.00 2.00
C ASN A 70 -5.81 -14.06 1.82
N ARG A 71 -6.48 -12.91 1.77
CA ARG A 71 -7.92 -12.80 1.48
C ARG A 71 -8.26 -12.80 -0.01
N GLY A 72 -7.26 -12.86 -0.89
CA GLY A 72 -7.42 -12.81 -2.34
C GLY A 72 -7.86 -11.45 -2.90
N LEU A 73 -7.75 -10.37 -2.10
CA LEU A 73 -8.13 -9.02 -2.54
C LEU A 73 -7.05 -8.38 -3.42
N ILE A 74 -5.79 -8.78 -3.23
CA ILE A 74 -4.65 -8.41 -4.07
C ILE A 74 -3.92 -9.67 -4.52
N ARG A 75 -3.31 -9.61 -5.70
CA ARG A 75 -2.41 -10.62 -6.27
C ARG A 75 -0.95 -10.37 -5.87
N TYR A 76 -0.62 -9.13 -5.51
CA TYR A 76 0.70 -8.72 -5.08
C TYR A 76 0.63 -7.42 -4.26
N GLY A 77 1.58 -7.24 -3.34
CA GLY A 77 1.83 -5.94 -2.71
C GLY A 77 3.23 -5.83 -2.11
N SER A 78 3.72 -4.60 -2.02
CA SER A 78 5.05 -4.26 -1.47
C SER A 78 4.97 -3.01 -0.58
N TRP A 79 5.94 -2.87 0.34
CA TRP A 79 6.05 -1.81 1.34
C TRP A 79 7.48 -1.69 1.89
#